data_AF-T0SPH4-F1
#
_entry.id   AF-T0SPH4-F1
#
_cell.length_a   1.000
_cell.length_b   1.000
_cell.length_c   1.000
_cell.angle_alpha   90.00
_cell.angle_beta   90.00
_cell.angle_gamma   90.00
#
_symmetry.space_group_name_H-M   'P 1'
#
loop_
_entity.id
_entity.type
_entity.pdbx_description
1 polymer ?
#
loop_
_entity_poly.entity_id
_entity_poly.type
_entity_poly.pdbx_seq_one_letter_code
_entity_poly.pdbx_strand_id
1 'polypeptide(L)'
;MKYFLLFSILFPAVNFAQEFSLAFESKSQSVKYFQLRSYLKIIRAKNICEGSFYPHIMQDWKCREVAKNMQKCAADFVCRAPFTKNAYEFDVRSTVVKMKELPTPNEKVKTIVSKKSSEKYLLSDTRIKYPEEKIEHPGSFAPQVLKTSKVEVVQTKKEEKEENLFYLPDPNEERDPELVSLREDAVEKRELMRQEKVEGSWDQKFNLKNFSFSYLSVSDDDSNSFTSFNGAWTPYYWHTKNLALRGELGLHSYQFETLNGEKDSFWVTSFFGYGHYRINNFYAELGLGLEKFNSDEGGSYSVLSMGGGYYFKNKLLSYIDRVFINYNSISSEIPAKELRIGFGIVF
;
A
#
# COMPACT_ATOMS: atom_id res chain seq x y z
N MET A 1 39.45 -17.75 14.48
CA MET A 1 39.57 -16.85 13.30
C MET A 1 38.30 -16.01 13.20
N LYS A 2 38.46 -14.69 13.28
CA LYS A 2 37.37 -13.70 13.28
C LYS A 2 37.11 -13.26 11.84
N TYR A 3 36.07 -13.78 11.20
CA TYR A 3 35.49 -13.17 10.00
C TYR A 3 34.02 -12.89 10.27
N PHE A 4 33.82 -11.70 10.83
CA PHE A 4 32.55 -10.99 10.87
C PHE A 4 32.23 -10.61 9.41
N LEU A 5 31.58 -11.51 8.67
CA LEU A 5 30.99 -11.19 7.38
C LEU A 5 29.79 -10.29 7.64
N LEU A 6 30.09 -9.00 7.73
CA LEU A 6 29.18 -7.90 7.51
C LEU A 6 28.58 -8.08 6.12
N PHE A 7 27.51 -8.87 6.05
CA PHE A 7 26.51 -8.77 5.00
C PHE A 7 25.78 -7.44 5.24
N SER A 8 26.46 -6.36 4.86
CA SER A 8 25.83 -5.09 4.56
C SER A 8 24.93 -5.34 3.37
N ILE A 9 23.75 -5.89 3.65
CA ILE A 9 22.59 -5.77 2.78
C ILE A 9 22.37 -4.27 2.70
N LEU A 10 23.00 -3.66 1.69
CA LEU A 10 22.58 -2.42 1.08
C LEU A 10 21.19 -2.72 0.52
N PHE A 11 20.19 -2.82 1.41
CA PHE A 11 18.86 -2.36 1.08
C PHE A 11 19.13 -0.96 0.57
N PRO A 12 18.89 -0.63 -0.72
CA PRO A 12 18.65 0.76 -1.01
C PRO A 12 17.54 1.12 -0.01
N ALA A 13 17.84 2.01 0.93
CA ALA A 13 16.81 2.73 1.63
C ALA A 13 16.13 3.51 0.51
N VAL A 14 15.23 2.83 -0.22
CA VAL A 14 14.44 3.44 -1.25
C VAL A 14 13.64 4.44 -0.44
N ASN A 15 14.04 5.70 -0.56
CA ASN A 15 13.43 6.85 0.06
C ASN A 15 12.01 6.96 -0.53
N PHE A 16 11.10 6.07 -0.13
CA PHE A 16 9.68 6.08 -0.41
C PHE A 16 8.95 7.10 0.50
N ALA A 17 9.70 8.05 1.07
CA ALA A 17 9.14 9.26 1.63
C ALA A 17 8.63 10.13 0.47
N GLN A 18 7.45 9.80 -0.06
CA GLN A 18 6.77 10.62 -1.04
C GLN A 18 6.37 11.93 -0.37
N GLU A 19 7.06 13.02 -0.71
CA GLU A 19 6.71 14.37 -0.27
C GLU A 19 5.67 15.00 -1.20
N PHE A 20 4.70 15.69 -0.60
CA PHE A 20 3.72 16.47 -1.33
C PHE A 20 3.30 17.69 -0.53
N SER A 21 2.76 18.69 -1.22
CA SER A 21 2.27 19.92 -0.60
C SER A 21 0.76 20.03 -0.80
N LEU A 22 0.11 20.58 0.23
CA LEU A 22 -1.32 20.83 0.27
C LEU A 22 -1.53 22.32 0.43
N ALA A 23 -2.25 22.94 -0.50
CA ALA A 23 -2.55 24.37 -0.43
C ALA A 23 -4.05 24.63 -0.57
N PHE A 24 -4.53 25.66 0.12
CA PHE A 24 -5.88 26.18 -0.04
C PHE A 24 -5.93 27.68 0.25
N GLU A 25 -7.01 28.33 -0.21
CA GLU A 25 -7.29 29.75 0.05
C GLU A 25 -8.66 29.87 0.73
N SER A 26 -8.72 30.59 1.85
CA SER A 26 -9.95 30.78 2.62
C SER A 26 -9.97 32.13 3.34
N LYS A 27 -11.12 32.49 3.92
CA LYS A 27 -11.21 33.70 4.74
C LYS A 27 -10.41 33.55 6.04
N SER A 28 -9.79 34.63 6.52
CA SER A 28 -8.93 34.59 7.72
C SER A 28 -9.63 33.99 8.95
N GLN A 29 -10.93 34.23 9.11
CA GLN A 29 -11.73 33.71 10.23
C GLN A 29 -12.00 32.19 10.16
N SER A 30 -11.97 31.60 8.96
CA SER A 30 -12.28 30.19 8.72
C SER A 30 -11.03 29.33 8.49
N VAL A 31 -9.84 29.94 8.42
CA VAL A 31 -8.57 29.26 8.09
C VAL A 31 -8.34 28.04 8.97
N LYS A 32 -8.49 28.16 10.30
CA LYS A 32 -8.22 27.06 11.23
C LYS A 32 -9.14 25.85 10.98
N TYR A 33 -10.40 26.10 10.64
CA TYR A 33 -11.34 25.05 10.27
C TYR A 33 -10.89 24.34 8.98
N PHE A 34 -10.50 25.09 7.95
CA PHE A 34 -10.05 24.50 6.69
C PHE A 34 -8.69 23.81 6.78
N GLN A 35 -7.80 24.22 7.69
CA GLN A 35 -6.57 23.49 8.01
C GLN A 35 -6.90 22.08 8.52
N LEU A 36 -7.74 21.98 9.55
CA LEU A 36 -8.14 20.69 10.13
C LEU A 36 -8.94 19.83 9.14
N ARG A 37 -9.87 20.43 8.41
CA ARG A 37 -10.67 19.72 7.39
C ARG A 37 -9.80 19.17 6.27
N SER A 38 -8.84 19.96 5.79
CA SER A 38 -7.90 19.54 4.74
C SER A 38 -6.97 18.44 5.25
N TYR A 39 -6.43 18.58 6.46
CA TYR A 39 -5.65 17.54 7.13
C TYR A 39 -6.42 16.22 7.25
N LEU A 40 -7.65 16.27 7.76
CA LEU A 40 -8.52 15.09 7.90
C LEU A 40 -8.83 14.43 6.57
N LYS A 41 -9.09 15.22 5.52
CA LYS A 41 -9.36 14.72 4.17
C LYS A 41 -8.15 13.96 3.62
N ILE A 42 -6.95 14.52 3.81
CA ILE A 42 -5.71 13.92 3.33
C ILE A 42 -5.38 12.64 4.11
N ILE A 43 -5.48 12.65 5.44
CA ILE A 43 -5.22 11.45 6.25
C ILE A 43 -6.15 10.29 5.90
N ARG A 44 -7.41 10.58 5.55
CA ARG A 44 -8.38 9.55 5.14
C ARG A 44 -8.19 9.07 3.70
N ALA A 45 -7.42 9.80 2.88
CA ALA A 45 -7.25 9.48 1.47
C ALA A 45 -6.20 8.37 1.31
N LYS A 46 -6.68 7.14 1.12
CA LYS A 46 -5.84 5.93 0.94
C LYS A 46 -5.02 5.92 -0.37
N ASN A 47 -5.30 6.83 -1.29
CA ASN A 47 -4.67 6.89 -2.60
C ASN A 47 -3.52 7.90 -2.68
N ILE A 48 -3.24 8.64 -1.60
CA ILE A 48 -2.16 9.65 -1.59
C ILE A 48 -0.82 9.02 -1.23
N CYS A 49 -0.82 8.14 -0.22
CA CYS A 49 0.31 7.33 0.15
C CYS A 49 0.06 5.88 -0.27
N GLU A 50 1.03 5.24 -0.90
CA GLU A 50 0.93 3.83 -1.31
C GLU A 50 1.03 2.89 -0.09
N GLY A 51 0.36 1.74 -0.15
CA GLY A 51 0.50 0.66 0.84
C GLY A 51 0.01 1.04 2.25
N SER A 52 0.87 0.81 3.25
CA SER A 52 0.58 1.04 4.68
C SER A 52 1.08 2.39 5.20
N PHE A 53 1.54 3.26 4.32
CA PHE A 53 1.99 4.60 4.69
C PHE A 53 0.80 5.54 4.82
N TYR A 54 0.91 6.52 5.72
CA TYR A 54 -0.10 7.56 5.89
C TYR A 54 0.55 8.94 5.78
N PRO A 55 -0.21 9.96 5.36
CA PRO A 55 0.25 11.33 5.34
C PRO A 55 0.59 11.82 6.74
N HIS A 56 1.81 12.28 6.93
CA HIS A 56 2.24 12.99 8.14
C HIS A 56 2.66 14.41 7.77
N ILE A 57 2.16 15.39 8.51
CA ILE A 57 2.52 16.78 8.30
C ILE A 57 3.97 17.02 8.76
N MET A 58 4.81 17.61 7.91
CA MET A 58 6.23 17.84 8.24
C MET A 58 6.45 19.12 9.04
N GLN A 59 5.64 20.14 8.76
CA GLN A 59 5.76 21.49 9.33
C GLN A 59 4.37 22.08 9.52
N ASP A 60 4.23 22.99 10.47
CA ASP A 60 3.00 23.75 10.65
C ASP A 60 2.59 24.48 9.37
N TRP A 61 1.29 24.76 9.28
CA TRP A 61 0.69 25.47 8.16
C TRP A 61 1.32 26.85 7.97
N LYS A 62 1.84 27.13 6.78
CA LYS A 62 2.34 28.43 6.37
C LYS A 62 1.21 29.20 5.70
N CYS A 63 0.67 30.20 6.38
CA CYS A 63 -0.39 31.05 5.86
C CYS A 63 0.14 32.45 5.50
N ARG A 64 -0.27 32.99 4.36
CA ARG A 64 0.02 34.35 3.91
C ARG A 64 -1.25 35.04 3.47
N GLU A 65 -1.40 36.33 3.78
CA GLU A 65 -2.51 37.13 3.29
C GLU A 65 -2.33 37.39 1.78
N VAL A 66 -3.38 37.14 1.00
CA VAL A 66 -3.36 37.34 -0.48
C VAL A 66 -4.27 38.50 -0.90
N ALA A 67 -5.32 38.72 -0.12
CA ALA A 67 -6.25 39.83 -0.27
C ALA A 67 -6.86 40.14 1.10
N LYS A 68 -7.56 41.28 1.22
CA LYS A 68 -8.21 41.69 2.47
C LYS A 68 -9.10 40.57 3.01
N ASN A 69 -8.79 40.09 4.22
CA ASN A 69 -9.49 38.98 4.90
C ASN A 69 -9.37 37.60 4.22
N MET A 70 -8.42 37.41 3.30
CA MET A 70 -8.20 36.14 2.59
C MET A 70 -6.75 35.68 2.81
N GLN A 71 -6.60 34.43 3.24
CA GLN A 71 -5.31 33.80 3.46
C GLN A 71 -5.13 32.56 2.58
N LYS A 72 -3.93 32.43 2.03
CA LYS A 72 -3.45 31.21 1.38
C LYS A 72 -2.58 30.45 2.35
N CYS A 73 -3.01 29.23 2.67
CA CYS A 73 -2.31 28.35 3.58
C CYS A 73 -1.75 27.16 2.81
N ALA A 74 -0.51 26.79 3.13
CA ALA A 74 0.14 25.59 2.59
C ALA A 74 0.82 24.79 3.70
N ALA A 75 0.79 23.46 3.58
CA ALA A 75 1.52 22.55 4.46
C ALA A 75 2.16 21.44 3.64
N ASP A 76 3.38 21.07 4.03
CA ASP A 76 4.13 19.96 3.43
C ASP A 76 3.88 18.68 4.21
N PHE A 77 3.67 17.60 3.47
CA PHE A 77 3.38 16.27 3.98
C PHE A 77 4.40 15.26 3.46
N VAL A 78 4.62 14.22 4.25
CA VAL A 78 5.44 13.08 3.91
C VAL A 78 4.68 11.80 4.23
N CYS A 79 4.74 10.82 3.34
CA CYS A 79 4.21 9.49 3.61
C CYS A 79 5.14 8.75 4.58
N ARG A 80 4.64 8.41 5.77
CA ARG A 80 5.40 7.65 6.80
C ARG A 80 4.62 6.41 7.22
N ALA A 81 5.35 5.38 7.65
CA ALA A 81 4.73 4.21 8.27
C ALA A 81 4.24 4.61 9.68
N PRO A 82 3.04 4.19 10.10
CA PRO A 82 2.54 4.50 11.44
C PRO A 82 3.40 3.81 12.48
N PHE A 83 3.82 4.55 13.51
CA PHE A 83 4.49 3.95 14.67
C PHE A 83 3.63 2.86 15.31
N THR A 84 2.31 3.08 15.36
CA THR A 84 1.30 2.09 15.77
C THR A 84 -0.02 2.34 15.03
N LYS A 85 -0.85 1.31 14.85
CA LYS A 85 -2.21 1.44 14.29
C LYS A 85 -3.06 2.46 15.09
N ASN A 86 -2.87 2.48 16.40
CA ASN A 86 -3.59 3.36 17.31
C ASN A 86 -3.24 4.84 17.11
N ALA A 87 -2.01 5.16 16.67
CA ALA A 87 -1.60 6.54 16.39
C ALA A 87 -2.44 7.17 15.26
N TYR A 88 -2.69 6.43 14.18
CA TYR A 88 -3.53 6.89 13.08
C TYR A 88 -4.97 7.16 13.54
N GLU A 89 -5.57 6.22 14.28
CA GLU A 89 -6.94 6.38 14.77
C GLU A 89 -7.07 7.54 15.75
N PHE A 90 -6.05 7.74 16.59
CA PHE A 90 -5.98 8.87 17.52
C PHE A 90 -5.88 10.22 16.80
N ASP A 91 -5.04 10.34 15.77
CA ASP A 91 -4.91 11.57 14.97
C ASP A 91 -6.22 11.93 14.26
N VAL A 92 -6.91 10.94 13.69
CA VAL A 92 -8.23 11.14 13.08
C VAL A 92 -9.25 11.61 14.10
N ARG A 93 -9.33 10.94 15.27
CA ARG A 93 -10.30 11.28 16.32
C ARG A 93 -10.04 12.66 16.90
N SER A 94 -8.80 12.94 17.28
CA SER A 94 -8.41 14.24 17.86
C SER A 94 -8.66 15.39 16.89
N THR A 95 -8.40 15.19 15.60
CA THR A 95 -8.70 16.20 14.55
C THR A 95 -10.19 16.45 14.43
N VAL A 96 -11.03 15.41 14.45
CA VAL A 96 -12.49 15.55 14.39
C VAL A 96 -13.02 16.32 15.60
N VAL A 97 -12.52 16.04 16.81
CA VAL A 97 -12.90 16.76 18.03
C VAL A 97 -12.55 18.24 17.91
N LYS A 98 -11.28 18.56 17.58
CA LYS A 98 -10.83 19.95 17.38
C LYS A 98 -11.61 20.69 16.29
N MET A 99 -12.05 19.99 15.24
CA MET A 99 -12.83 20.58 14.16
C MET A 99 -14.27 20.91 14.58
N LYS A 100 -14.87 20.12 15.48
CA LYS A 100 -16.22 20.36 16.02
C LYS A 100 -16.29 21.58 16.94
N GLU A 101 -15.17 21.93 17.58
CA GLU A 101 -15.06 23.12 18.45
C GLU A 101 -15.01 24.44 17.65
N LEU A 102 -14.85 24.38 16.33
CA LEU A 102 -14.76 25.54 15.46
C LEU A 102 -16.10 25.80 14.75
N PRO A 103 -16.49 27.07 14.54
CA PRO A 103 -17.68 27.40 13.78
C PRO A 103 -17.55 26.86 12.36
N THR A 104 -18.59 26.19 11.86
CA THR A 104 -18.57 25.60 10.51
C THR A 104 -18.87 26.70 9.47
N PRO A 105 -17.90 27.03 8.60
CA PRO A 105 -18.09 28.05 7.59
C PRO A 105 -18.87 27.50 6.39
N ASN A 106 -19.76 28.31 5.80
CA ASN A 106 -20.57 27.94 4.63
C ASN A 106 -19.81 28.04 3.29
N GLU A 107 -18.54 28.42 3.30
CA GLU A 107 -17.77 28.62 2.08
C GLU A 107 -17.23 27.31 1.50
N LYS A 108 -17.17 27.24 0.16
CA LYS A 108 -16.55 26.12 -0.56
C LYS A 108 -15.11 26.48 -0.87
N VAL A 109 -14.18 25.79 -0.24
CA VAL A 109 -12.73 25.98 -0.46
C VAL A 109 -12.19 24.89 -1.38
N LYS A 110 -11.44 25.30 -2.41
CA LYS A 110 -10.72 24.39 -3.30
C LYS A 110 -9.37 24.03 -2.66
N THR A 111 -9.16 22.74 -2.40
CA THR A 111 -7.87 22.21 -1.93
C THR A 111 -7.07 21.73 -3.13
N ILE A 112 -5.81 22.17 -3.23
CA ILE A 112 -4.86 21.77 -4.26
C ILE A 112 -3.82 20.86 -3.63
N VAL A 113 -3.64 19.67 -4.21
CA VAL A 113 -2.59 18.72 -3.82
C VAL A 113 -1.56 18.72 -4.94
N SER A 114 -0.32 19.09 -4.65
CA SER A 114 0.79 19.05 -5.60
C SER A 114 1.84 18.06 -5.13
N LYS A 115 2.19 17.09 -5.97
CA LYS A 115 3.39 16.28 -5.73
C LYS A 115 4.59 17.23 -5.76
N LYS A 116 5.45 17.16 -4.74
CA LYS A 116 6.67 17.96 -4.72
C LYS A 116 7.62 17.25 -5.68
N SER A 117 7.56 17.59 -6.98
CA SER A 117 8.70 17.30 -7.84
C SER A 117 9.90 17.98 -7.18
N SER A 118 11.04 17.31 -7.13
CA SER A 118 12.28 17.79 -6.53
C SER A 118 12.85 19.09 -7.13
N GLU A 119 12.06 19.85 -7.88
CA GLU A 119 12.36 21.20 -8.35
C GLU A 119 11.65 22.27 -7.52
N LYS A 120 12.47 23.16 -6.99
CA LYS A 120 12.17 24.34 -6.19
C LYS A 120 10.95 25.14 -6.70
N TYR A 121 9.76 24.86 -6.17
CA TYR A 121 8.68 25.84 -6.10
C TYR A 121 8.73 26.56 -4.75
N LEU A 122 9.80 27.32 -4.54
CA LEU A 122 9.70 28.52 -3.73
C LEU A 122 8.97 29.54 -4.60
N LEU A 123 7.67 29.72 -4.34
CA LEU A 123 6.95 30.99 -4.42
C LEU A 123 7.63 32.02 -5.33
N SER A 124 7.61 31.80 -6.65
CA SER A 124 7.95 32.87 -7.58
C SER A 124 6.80 33.87 -7.53
N ASP A 125 7.09 35.06 -7.02
CA ASP A 125 6.28 36.27 -7.15
C ASP A 125 6.08 36.61 -8.65
N THR A 126 5.30 35.81 -9.36
CA THR A 126 4.74 36.24 -10.64
C THR A 126 3.60 37.20 -10.33
N ARG A 127 3.95 38.47 -10.14
CA ARG A 127 3.01 39.58 -10.37
C ARG A 127 2.48 39.40 -11.79
N ILE A 128 1.23 38.96 -11.89
CA ILE A 128 0.47 39.03 -13.13
C ILE A 128 0.33 40.54 -13.42
N LYS A 129 1.20 41.07 -14.29
CA LYS A 129 0.96 42.36 -14.92
C LYS A 129 -0.21 42.16 -15.86
N TYR A 130 -1.34 42.77 -15.53
CA TYR A 130 -2.41 42.97 -16.50
C TYR A 130 -1.83 43.77 -17.68
N PRO A 131 -2.09 43.38 -18.93
CA PRO A 131 -1.71 44.21 -20.07
C PRO A 131 -2.52 45.51 -20.01
N GLU A 132 -1.82 46.64 -19.91
CA GLU A 132 -2.41 47.94 -20.19
C GLU A 132 -2.89 47.95 -21.64
N GLU A 133 -4.18 48.21 -21.77
CA GLU A 133 -4.88 48.41 -23.03
C GLU A 133 -4.34 49.66 -23.72
N LYS A 134 -3.47 49.47 -24.72
CA LYS A 134 -3.18 50.50 -25.71
C LYS A 134 -4.10 50.32 -26.91
N ILE A 135 -5.12 51.16 -26.96
CA ILE A 135 -5.91 51.44 -28.16
C ILE A 135 -5.03 52.23 -29.12
N GLU A 136 -4.77 51.68 -30.32
CA GLU A 136 -4.57 52.43 -31.56
C GLU A 136 -4.58 51.47 -32.79
N HIS A 137 -5.74 51.47 -33.48
CA HIS A 137 -6.04 51.44 -34.92
C HIS A 137 -5.18 50.70 -36.01
N PRO A 138 -5.79 50.41 -37.19
CA PRO A 138 -5.75 49.08 -37.80
C PRO A 138 -4.68 48.92 -38.89
N GLY A 139 -4.03 47.76 -38.89
CA GLY A 139 -3.17 47.27 -39.96
C GLY A 139 -3.69 45.93 -40.48
N SER A 140 -4.16 45.95 -41.73
CA SER A 140 -4.62 44.81 -42.54
C SER A 140 -3.64 43.63 -42.50
N PHE A 141 -4.09 42.49 -41.96
CA PHE A 141 -3.53 41.18 -42.30
C PHE A 141 -4.65 40.15 -42.50
N ALA A 142 -4.51 39.40 -43.59
CA ALA A 142 -5.47 38.47 -44.15
C ALA A 142 -5.83 37.30 -43.21
N PRO A 143 -7.06 36.76 -43.28
CA PRO A 143 -7.49 35.66 -42.43
C PRO A 143 -6.91 34.33 -42.92
N GLN A 144 -6.08 33.69 -42.11
CA GLN A 144 -5.87 32.26 -42.21
C GLN A 144 -6.99 31.52 -41.48
N VAL A 145 -7.77 30.78 -42.26
CA VAL A 145 -8.85 29.90 -41.81
C VAL A 145 -8.24 28.73 -41.02
N LEU A 146 -8.30 28.81 -39.69
CA LEU A 146 -8.11 27.66 -38.82
C LEU A 146 -9.46 26.97 -38.61
N LYS A 147 -9.57 25.75 -39.14
CA LYS A 147 -10.71 24.86 -38.99
C LYS A 147 -11.01 24.64 -37.50
N THR A 148 -12.17 25.10 -37.06
CA THR A 148 -12.78 24.71 -35.79
C THR A 148 -13.16 23.23 -35.86
N SER A 149 -12.51 22.39 -35.03
CA SER A 149 -13.08 21.09 -34.70
C SER A 149 -14.29 21.34 -33.80
N LYS A 150 -15.46 20.89 -34.26
CA LYS A 150 -16.66 20.83 -33.44
C LYS A 150 -16.40 19.83 -32.31
N VAL A 151 -16.18 20.33 -31.11
CA VAL A 151 -16.33 19.53 -29.89
C VAL A 151 -17.83 19.46 -29.63
N GLU A 152 -18.41 18.30 -29.94
CA GLU A 152 -19.76 17.95 -29.55
C GLU A 152 -19.83 17.91 -28.01
N VAL A 153 -20.57 18.87 -27.45
CA VAL A 153 -20.97 18.83 -26.05
C VAL A 153 -22.02 17.73 -25.91
N VAL A 154 -21.57 16.54 -25.57
CA VAL A 154 -22.46 15.48 -25.09
C VAL A 154 -23.01 15.95 -23.74
N GLN A 155 -24.25 16.43 -23.76
CA GLN A 155 -25.04 16.65 -22.55
C GLN A 155 -25.31 15.30 -21.90
N THR A 156 -24.44 14.90 -20.98
CA THR A 156 -24.75 13.79 -20.07
C THR A 156 -25.90 14.25 -19.17
N LYS A 157 -27.08 13.72 -19.45
CA LYS A 157 -28.28 13.81 -18.61
C LYS A 157 -27.89 13.45 -17.18
N LYS A 158 -27.92 14.45 -16.30
CA LYS A 158 -27.67 14.30 -14.88
C LYS A 158 -28.91 13.62 -14.29
N GLU A 159 -28.83 12.31 -14.04
CA GLU A 159 -29.80 11.66 -13.18
C GLU A 159 -29.75 12.34 -11.81
N GLU A 160 -30.84 13.00 -11.45
CA GLU A 160 -31.13 13.44 -10.09
C GLU A 160 -31.14 12.20 -9.19
N LYS A 161 -29.99 11.93 -8.60
CA LYS A 161 -29.90 11.07 -7.44
C LYS A 161 -30.50 11.87 -6.30
N GLU A 162 -31.70 11.50 -5.86
CA GLU A 162 -32.31 11.96 -4.62
C GLU A 162 -31.23 11.97 -3.53
N GLU A 163 -30.80 13.18 -3.17
CA GLU A 163 -29.98 13.38 -1.99
C GLU A 163 -30.87 13.01 -0.80
N ASN A 164 -30.54 11.89 -0.15
CA ASN A 164 -31.02 11.58 1.18
C ASN A 164 -30.67 12.76 2.09
N LEU A 165 -31.63 13.67 2.23
CA LEU A 165 -31.59 14.79 3.15
C LEU A 165 -31.38 14.21 4.54
N PHE A 166 -30.17 14.37 5.05
CA PHE A 166 -29.82 13.96 6.41
C PHE A 166 -30.59 14.88 7.36
N TYR A 167 -31.79 14.46 7.77
CA TYR A 167 -32.54 15.08 8.85
C TYR A 167 -31.67 15.01 10.10
N LEU A 168 -31.09 16.14 10.49
CA LEU A 168 -30.52 16.31 11.82
C LEU A 168 -31.71 16.60 12.74
N PRO A 169 -32.06 15.68 13.66
CA PRO A 169 -33.20 15.88 14.54
C PRO A 169 -32.96 17.11 15.42
N ASP A 170 -34.03 17.87 15.63
CA ASP A 170 -34.07 19.06 16.47
C ASP A 170 -33.67 18.68 17.91
N PRO A 171 -32.69 19.34 18.54
CA PRO A 171 -32.22 19.00 19.88
C PRO A 171 -33.28 19.13 20.98
N ASN A 172 -34.45 19.71 20.69
CA ASN A 172 -35.54 19.91 21.65
C ASN A 172 -36.74 18.95 21.50
N GLU A 173 -36.66 17.94 20.64
CA GLU A 173 -37.73 16.94 20.53
C GLU A 173 -37.61 15.94 21.69
N GLU A 174 -38.60 15.93 22.59
CA GLU A 174 -38.72 14.99 23.71
C GLU A 174 -38.65 13.56 23.17
N ARG A 175 -37.56 12.86 23.51
CA ARG A 175 -37.28 11.51 23.00
C ARG A 175 -38.18 10.51 23.68
N ASP A 176 -39.12 9.97 22.93
CA ASP A 176 -39.87 8.77 23.30
C ASP A 176 -38.88 7.60 23.50
N PRO A 177 -38.74 7.06 24.72
CA PRO A 177 -37.74 6.05 25.05
C PRO A 177 -37.93 4.75 24.25
N GLU A 178 -39.13 4.47 23.75
CA GLU A 178 -39.41 3.26 22.95
C GLU A 178 -38.88 3.39 21.50
N LEU A 179 -38.78 4.62 20.99
CA LEU A 179 -38.22 4.89 19.66
C LEU A 179 -36.68 4.87 19.65
N VAL A 180 -36.05 5.09 20.81
CA VAL A 180 -34.58 5.08 20.96
C VAL A 180 -34.02 3.66 20.88
N SER A 181 -34.67 2.68 21.52
CA SER A 181 -34.22 1.28 21.51
C SER A 181 -34.30 0.64 20.11
N LEU A 182 -35.39 0.88 19.38
CA LEU A 182 -35.55 0.42 17.99
C LEU A 182 -34.50 1.02 17.04
N ARG A 183 -34.01 2.22 17.35
CA ARG A 183 -32.97 2.91 16.57
C ARG A 183 -31.59 2.36 16.85
N GLU A 184 -31.30 2.00 18.11
CA GLU A 184 -30.05 1.37 18.51
C GLU A 184 -29.90 -0.01 17.85
N ASP A 185 -30.96 -0.83 17.86
CA ASP A 185 -30.99 -2.13 17.17
C ASP A 185 -30.83 -1.98 15.64
N ALA A 186 -31.45 -0.96 15.03
CA ALA A 186 -31.33 -0.71 13.60
C ALA A 186 -29.96 -0.16 13.19
N VAL A 187 -29.29 0.60 14.07
CA VAL A 187 -27.92 1.09 13.86
C VAL A 187 -26.92 -0.05 14.02
N GLU A 188 -27.06 -0.90 15.05
CA GLU A 188 -26.20 -2.07 15.25
C GLU A 188 -26.33 -3.08 14.11
N LYS A 189 -27.56 -3.36 13.65
CA LYS A 189 -27.82 -4.22 12.49
C LYS A 189 -27.27 -3.63 11.18
N ARG A 190 -27.28 -2.29 11.03
CA ARG A 190 -26.64 -1.61 9.88
C ARG A 190 -25.12 -1.63 9.97
N GLU A 191 -24.53 -1.54 11.16
CA GLU A 191 -23.08 -1.64 11.34
C GLU A 191 -22.57 -3.06 11.09
N LEU A 192 -23.30 -4.09 11.55
CA LEU A 192 -23.03 -5.50 11.24
C LEU A 192 -23.10 -5.78 9.74
N MET A 193 -24.17 -5.34 9.07
CA MET A 193 -24.32 -5.48 7.61
C MET A 193 -23.26 -4.69 6.81
N ARG A 194 -22.73 -3.60 7.38
CA ARG A 194 -21.67 -2.79 6.75
C ARG A 194 -20.29 -3.40 6.98
N GLN A 195 -20.06 -4.08 8.10
CA GLN A 195 -18.85 -4.88 8.33
C GLN A 195 -18.81 -6.08 7.39
N GLU A 196 -19.91 -6.81 7.20
CA GLU A 196 -19.99 -7.91 6.23
C GLU A 196 -19.82 -7.45 4.78
N LYS A 197 -20.38 -6.29 4.40
CA LYS A 197 -20.21 -5.76 3.03
C LYS A 197 -18.79 -5.25 2.73
N VAL A 198 -18.01 -4.83 3.74
CA VAL A 198 -16.62 -4.38 3.56
C VAL A 198 -15.65 -5.56 3.40
N GLU A 199 -16.00 -6.76 3.89
CA GLU A 199 -15.28 -8.01 3.62
C GLU A 199 -15.63 -8.64 2.25
N GLY A 200 -16.45 -7.98 1.44
CA GLY A 200 -17.12 -8.55 0.27
C GLY A 200 -16.59 -8.19 -1.11
N SER A 201 -15.67 -7.23 -1.28
CA SER A 201 -15.15 -6.90 -2.62
C SER A 201 -13.94 -7.79 -2.98
N TRP A 202 -14.24 -8.98 -3.48
CA TRP A 202 -13.26 -9.98 -3.91
C TRP A 202 -12.72 -9.62 -5.29
N ASP A 203 -11.87 -8.60 -5.34
CA ASP A 203 -10.99 -8.44 -6.49
C ASP A 203 -10.07 -9.67 -6.53
N GLN A 204 -10.07 -10.38 -7.66
CA GLN A 204 -9.04 -11.36 -7.97
C GLN A 204 -7.69 -10.66 -7.87
N LYS A 205 -6.96 -10.89 -6.79
CA LYS A 205 -5.71 -10.20 -6.49
C LYS A 205 -4.56 -11.03 -7.01
N PHE A 206 -4.03 -10.60 -8.15
CA PHE A 206 -2.71 -11.00 -8.58
C PHE A 206 -1.67 -10.20 -7.81
N ASN A 207 -0.75 -10.89 -7.13
CA ASN A 207 0.32 -10.25 -6.36
C ASN A 207 1.68 -10.75 -6.84
N LEU A 208 2.38 -9.86 -7.56
CA LEU A 208 3.73 -10.12 -8.07
C LEU A 208 4.83 -9.71 -7.09
N LYS A 209 4.53 -8.88 -6.09
CA LYS A 209 5.52 -8.29 -5.19
C LYS A 209 5.67 -9.09 -3.91
N ASN A 210 5.83 -10.40 -4.07
CA ASN A 210 5.89 -11.34 -2.96
C ASN A 210 7.20 -12.15 -3.06
N PHE A 211 7.92 -12.22 -1.95
CA PHE A 211 9.24 -12.82 -1.85
C PHE A 211 9.29 -13.68 -0.60
N SER A 212 10.13 -14.70 -0.59
CA SER A 212 10.33 -15.55 0.57
C SER A 212 11.80 -15.83 0.81
N PHE A 213 12.15 -15.92 2.09
CA PHE A 213 13.46 -16.34 2.55
C PHE A 213 13.28 -17.56 3.44
N SER A 214 14.07 -18.60 3.20
CA SER A 214 13.99 -19.83 3.98
C SER A 214 15.37 -20.41 4.27
N TYR A 215 15.45 -21.06 5.42
CA TYR A 215 16.51 -21.98 5.79
C TYR A 215 16.12 -23.38 5.33
N LEU A 216 17.07 -24.08 4.70
CA LEU A 216 16.90 -25.45 4.21
C LEU A 216 17.79 -26.37 5.02
N SER A 217 17.23 -27.48 5.46
CA SER A 217 17.96 -28.61 5.99
C SER A 217 17.70 -29.79 5.06
N VAL A 218 18.76 -30.30 4.45
CA VAL A 218 18.70 -31.43 3.52
C VAL A 218 19.32 -32.65 4.18
N SER A 219 18.68 -33.79 3.99
CA SER A 219 19.17 -35.10 4.40
C SER A 219 18.99 -36.08 3.24
N ASP A 220 20.00 -36.88 2.97
CA ASP A 220 19.93 -38.03 2.07
C ASP A 220 19.85 -39.35 2.85
N ASP A 221 19.63 -40.45 2.14
CA ASP A 221 19.58 -41.79 2.73
C ASP A 221 20.97 -42.31 3.17
N ASP A 222 22.06 -41.67 2.71
CA ASP A 222 23.45 -41.97 3.07
C ASP A 222 23.92 -41.25 4.35
N SER A 223 22.99 -40.67 5.11
CA SER A 223 23.24 -39.95 6.36
C SER A 223 24.04 -38.65 6.21
N ASN A 224 24.20 -38.13 4.99
CA ASN A 224 24.72 -36.78 4.82
C ASN A 224 23.63 -35.78 5.17
N SER A 225 24.03 -34.72 5.87
CA SER A 225 23.16 -33.59 6.14
C SER A 225 23.88 -32.29 5.84
N PHE A 226 23.17 -31.38 5.20
CA PHE A 226 23.68 -30.05 4.90
C PHE A 226 22.58 -29.01 5.04
N THR A 227 23.00 -27.76 5.14
CA THR A 227 22.10 -26.65 5.43
C THR A 227 22.38 -25.50 4.47
N SER A 228 21.33 -24.77 4.10
CA SER A 228 21.39 -23.72 3.09
C SER A 228 20.40 -22.60 3.37
N PHE A 229 20.49 -21.52 2.60
CA PHE A 229 19.54 -20.42 2.56
C PHE A 229 19.01 -20.25 1.14
N ASN A 230 17.70 -20.05 1.03
CA ASN A 230 16.98 -19.80 -0.22
C ASN A 230 16.32 -18.42 -0.19
N GLY A 231 16.57 -17.64 -1.24
CA GLY A 231 15.79 -16.45 -1.56
C GLY A 231 14.96 -16.71 -2.81
N ALA A 232 13.66 -16.47 -2.75
CA ALA A 232 12.76 -16.75 -3.85
C ALA A 232 11.75 -15.63 -4.11
N TRP A 233 11.43 -15.46 -5.39
CA TRP A 233 10.28 -14.70 -5.85
C TRP A 233 9.05 -15.61 -5.87
N THR A 234 7.97 -15.23 -5.18
CA THR A 234 6.79 -16.08 -4.98
C THR A 234 5.49 -15.41 -5.41
N PRO A 235 5.22 -15.20 -6.72
CA PRO A 235 3.97 -14.58 -7.16
C PRO A 235 2.74 -15.44 -6.78
N TYR A 236 1.64 -14.78 -6.42
CA TYR A 236 0.37 -15.44 -6.08
C TYR A 236 -0.80 -14.95 -6.93
N TYR A 237 -1.72 -15.86 -7.22
CA TYR A 237 -3.02 -15.59 -7.79
C TYR A 237 -4.11 -16.22 -6.91
N TRP A 238 -4.95 -15.39 -6.28
CA TRP A 238 -6.09 -15.85 -5.50
C TRP A 238 -7.31 -16.06 -6.40
N HIS A 239 -7.74 -17.31 -6.54
CA HIS A 239 -8.94 -17.66 -7.30
C HIS A 239 -10.21 -17.49 -6.43
N THR A 240 -10.15 -17.90 -5.16
CA THR A 240 -11.23 -17.70 -4.18
C THR A 240 -10.68 -17.15 -2.86
N LYS A 241 -11.53 -17.00 -1.83
CA LYS A 241 -11.10 -16.62 -0.48
C LYS A 241 -10.09 -17.60 0.13
N ASN A 242 -10.19 -18.86 -0.26
CA ASN A 242 -9.46 -19.97 0.36
C ASN A 242 -8.50 -20.64 -0.62
N LEU A 243 -8.68 -20.52 -1.93
CA LEU A 243 -7.85 -21.17 -2.93
C LEU A 243 -7.00 -20.15 -3.70
N ALA A 244 -5.70 -20.43 -3.77
CA ALA A 244 -4.75 -19.68 -4.57
C ALA A 244 -3.82 -20.62 -5.34
N LEU A 245 -3.26 -20.08 -6.42
CA LEU A 245 -2.11 -20.63 -7.11
C LEU A 245 -0.89 -19.78 -6.77
N ARG A 246 0.23 -20.42 -6.45
CA ARG A 246 1.51 -19.75 -6.17
C ARG A 246 2.57 -20.29 -7.12
N GLY A 247 3.32 -19.37 -7.73
CA GLY A 247 4.60 -19.70 -8.36
C GLY A 247 5.75 -19.43 -7.39
N GLU A 248 6.87 -20.11 -7.56
CA GLU A 248 8.12 -19.84 -6.85
C GLU A 248 9.28 -19.98 -7.82
N LEU A 249 10.13 -18.96 -7.88
CA LEU A 249 11.41 -18.98 -8.56
C LEU A 249 12.49 -18.65 -7.54
N GLY A 250 13.25 -19.67 -7.15
CA GLY A 250 14.19 -19.61 -6.04
C GLY A 250 15.64 -19.77 -6.47
N LEU A 251 16.52 -19.22 -5.64
CA LEU A 251 17.97 -19.39 -5.74
C LEU A 251 18.51 -19.70 -4.34
N HIS A 252 19.22 -20.80 -4.21
CA HIS A 252 19.86 -21.19 -2.96
C HIS A 252 21.30 -21.66 -3.16
N SER A 253 22.13 -21.40 -2.16
CA SER A 253 23.58 -21.73 -2.17
C SER A 253 23.83 -22.93 -1.29
N TYR A 254 24.32 -24.02 -1.85
CA TYR A 254 24.80 -25.14 -1.04
C TYR A 254 26.27 -24.96 -0.70
N GLN A 255 26.60 -25.36 0.53
CA GLN A 255 27.98 -25.46 0.99
C GLN A 255 28.10 -26.77 1.75
N PHE A 256 29.03 -27.62 1.31
CA PHE A 256 29.32 -28.89 1.97
C PHE A 256 30.83 -29.04 2.16
N GLU A 257 31.19 -29.86 3.13
CA GLU A 257 32.57 -30.20 3.44
C GLU A 257 32.80 -31.64 3.00
N THR A 258 33.76 -31.83 2.10
CA THR A 258 34.15 -33.16 1.61
C THR A 258 34.87 -33.93 2.71
N LEU A 259 35.02 -35.25 2.52
CA LEU A 259 35.79 -36.12 3.44
C LEU A 259 37.25 -35.65 3.63
N ASN A 260 37.79 -34.90 2.66
CA ASN A 260 39.15 -34.35 2.71
C ASN A 260 39.23 -32.99 3.43
N GLY A 261 38.11 -32.46 3.93
CA GLY A 261 38.03 -31.12 4.54
C GLY A 261 37.99 -29.97 3.53
N GLU A 262 37.91 -30.26 2.22
CA GLU A 262 37.72 -29.23 1.21
C GLU A 262 36.25 -28.79 1.22
N LYS A 263 36.04 -27.47 1.18
CA LYS A 263 34.70 -26.87 1.12
C LYS A 263 34.37 -26.57 -0.32
N ASP A 264 33.29 -27.17 -0.80
CA ASP A 264 32.75 -26.87 -2.11
C ASP A 264 31.40 -26.15 -1.96
N SER A 265 31.07 -25.33 -2.95
CA SER A 265 29.83 -24.56 -2.98
C SER A 265 29.28 -24.44 -4.39
N PHE A 266 28.00 -24.74 -4.53
CA PHE A 266 27.29 -24.62 -5.80
C PHE A 266 25.92 -23.97 -5.60
N TRP A 267 25.35 -23.47 -6.69
CA TRP A 267 24.06 -22.81 -6.69
C TRP A 267 22.99 -23.71 -7.26
N VAL A 268 21.81 -23.68 -6.67
CA VAL A 268 20.63 -24.37 -7.18
C VAL A 268 19.57 -23.34 -7.52
N THR A 269 19.02 -23.49 -8.72
CA THR A 269 17.88 -22.71 -9.19
C THR A 269 16.65 -23.58 -9.13
N SER A 270 15.58 -23.06 -8.53
CA SER A 270 14.34 -23.81 -8.35
C SER A 270 13.14 -23.10 -8.98
N PHE A 271 12.23 -23.90 -9.51
CA PHE A 271 10.96 -23.46 -10.06
C PHE A 271 9.84 -24.36 -9.54
N PHE A 272 8.87 -23.79 -8.82
CA PHE A 272 7.73 -24.54 -8.28
C PHE A 272 6.39 -23.88 -8.63
N GLY A 273 5.37 -24.72 -8.79
CA GLY A 273 3.96 -24.33 -8.78
C GLY A 273 3.25 -25.01 -7.61
N TYR A 274 2.47 -24.25 -6.84
CA TYR A 274 1.72 -24.73 -5.69
C TYR A 274 0.23 -24.45 -5.82
N GLY A 275 -0.58 -25.43 -5.44
CA GLY A 275 -1.95 -25.24 -4.99
C GLY A 275 -1.95 -24.89 -3.51
N HIS A 276 -2.63 -23.81 -3.16
CA HIS A 276 -2.59 -23.22 -1.82
C HIS A 276 -4.00 -23.08 -1.26
N TYR A 277 -4.26 -23.69 -0.10
CA TYR A 277 -5.56 -23.68 0.58
C TYR A 277 -5.48 -23.01 1.95
N ARG A 278 -6.32 -22.00 2.19
CA ARG A 278 -6.32 -21.18 3.41
C ARG A 278 -7.58 -21.39 4.24
N ILE A 279 -7.40 -21.55 5.54
CA ILE A 279 -8.45 -21.54 6.56
C ILE A 279 -8.06 -20.51 7.62
N ASN A 280 -8.79 -19.38 7.67
CA ASN A 280 -8.44 -18.22 8.49
C ASN A 280 -7.03 -17.70 8.17
N ASN A 281 -6.13 -17.75 9.15
CA ASN A 281 -4.73 -17.33 9.00
C ASN A 281 -3.81 -18.50 8.65
N PHE A 282 -4.27 -19.74 8.81
CA PHE A 282 -3.47 -20.92 8.49
C PHE A 282 -3.68 -21.30 7.04
N TYR A 283 -2.66 -21.92 6.45
CA TYR A 283 -2.77 -22.47 5.12
C TYR A 283 -1.98 -23.77 5.00
N ALA A 284 -2.40 -24.59 4.04
CA ALA A 284 -1.69 -25.74 3.56
C ALA A 284 -1.36 -25.55 2.08
N GLU A 285 -0.24 -26.09 1.62
CA GLU A 285 0.15 -26.05 0.22
C GLU A 285 0.71 -27.38 -0.25
N LEU A 286 0.45 -27.68 -1.51
CA LEU A 286 0.98 -28.83 -2.24
C LEU A 286 1.47 -28.34 -3.58
N GLY A 287 2.69 -28.69 -3.95
CA GLY A 287 3.32 -28.20 -5.17
C GLY A 287 4.22 -29.22 -5.84
N LEU A 288 4.47 -28.95 -7.11
CA LEU A 288 5.42 -29.67 -7.95
C LEU A 288 6.42 -28.66 -8.48
N GLY A 289 7.68 -29.07 -8.59
CA GLY A 289 8.74 -28.21 -9.06
C GLY A 289 9.87 -28.94 -9.75
N LEU A 290 10.81 -28.14 -10.22
CA LEU A 290 12.05 -28.55 -10.86
C LEU A 290 13.18 -27.80 -10.19
N GLU A 291 14.27 -28.51 -9.90
CA GLU A 291 15.49 -27.93 -9.36
C GLU A 291 16.67 -28.27 -10.25
N LYS A 292 17.45 -27.25 -10.61
CA LYS A 292 18.66 -27.37 -11.42
C LYS A 292 19.87 -27.11 -10.55
N PHE A 293 20.72 -28.12 -10.44
CA PHE A 293 21.97 -28.09 -9.69
C PHE A 293 23.05 -27.58 -10.63
N ASN A 294 23.59 -26.40 -10.35
CA ASN A 294 24.64 -25.80 -11.18
C ASN A 294 26.03 -26.19 -10.64
N SER A 295 26.34 -27.48 -10.77
CA SER A 295 27.65 -28.07 -10.54
C SER A 295 28.06 -28.92 -11.74
N ASP A 296 29.32 -29.31 -11.84
CA ASP A 296 29.81 -30.12 -12.97
C ASP A 296 29.14 -31.51 -13.03
N GLU A 297 28.76 -32.04 -11.86
CA GLU A 297 28.00 -33.29 -11.70
C GLU A 297 26.48 -33.06 -11.56
N GLY A 298 26.02 -31.81 -11.70
CA GLY A 298 24.68 -31.37 -11.37
C GLY A 298 23.63 -31.74 -12.42
N GLY A 299 22.49 -32.24 -11.96
CA GLY A 299 21.32 -32.59 -12.77
C GLY A 299 20.15 -31.62 -12.65
N SER A 300 19.06 -31.94 -13.35
CA SER A 300 17.74 -31.33 -13.12
C SER A 300 16.79 -32.37 -12.54
N TYR A 301 16.19 -32.08 -11.39
CA TYR A 301 15.38 -33.04 -10.63
C TYR A 301 13.97 -32.53 -10.42
N SER A 302 13.02 -33.46 -10.43
CA SER A 302 11.62 -33.16 -10.09
C SER A 302 11.44 -33.20 -8.59
N VAL A 303 10.66 -32.27 -8.07
CA VAL A 303 10.45 -32.11 -6.63
C VAL A 303 8.96 -32.07 -6.32
N LEU A 304 8.54 -32.92 -5.38
CA LEU A 304 7.22 -32.83 -4.75
C LEU A 304 7.37 -32.07 -3.43
N SER A 305 6.58 -31.01 -3.26
CA SER A 305 6.60 -30.17 -2.06
C SER A 305 5.24 -30.19 -1.38
N MET A 306 5.22 -30.40 -0.06
CA MET A 306 4.04 -30.23 0.76
C MET A 306 4.38 -29.41 2.00
N GLY A 307 3.46 -28.57 2.43
CA GLY A 307 3.75 -27.71 3.56
C GLY A 307 2.55 -26.92 4.03
N GLY A 308 2.84 -25.92 4.85
CA GLY A 308 1.84 -25.02 5.36
C GLY A 308 2.47 -23.89 6.16
N GLY A 309 1.62 -22.99 6.60
CA GLY A 309 2.10 -21.83 7.33
C GLY A 309 1.01 -20.99 7.94
N TYR A 310 1.42 -19.80 8.36
CA TYR A 310 0.57 -18.84 9.04
C TYR A 310 0.78 -17.44 8.46
N TYR A 311 -0.33 -16.79 8.07
CA TYR A 311 -0.39 -15.39 7.69
C TYR A 311 -0.66 -14.51 8.91
N PHE A 312 0.16 -13.47 9.09
CA PHE A 312 -0.07 -12.50 10.15
C PHE A 312 -1.17 -11.51 9.74
N LYS A 313 -2.22 -11.39 10.57
CA LYS A 313 -3.29 -10.37 10.40
C LYS A 313 -2.75 -8.95 10.47
N ASN A 314 -1.83 -8.74 11.41
CA ASN A 314 -1.08 -7.51 11.54
C ASN A 314 0.30 -7.79 10.97
N LYS A 315 0.72 -7.03 9.96
CA LYS A 315 2.10 -7.09 9.47
C LYS A 315 3.03 -6.68 10.62
N LEU A 316 3.46 -7.64 11.43
CA LEU A 316 4.13 -7.44 12.72
C LEU A 316 5.41 -6.59 12.56
N LEU A 317 5.98 -6.61 11.34
CA LEU A 317 7.14 -5.84 10.90
C LEU A 317 6.88 -5.05 9.60
N SER A 318 5.63 -4.67 9.30
CA SER A 318 5.15 -4.02 8.06
C SER A 318 5.38 -4.76 6.73
N TYR A 319 6.37 -5.65 6.66
CA TYR A 319 6.82 -6.32 5.44
C TYR A 319 6.62 -7.84 5.53
N ILE A 320 6.91 -8.44 6.69
CA ILE A 320 6.72 -9.88 6.90
C ILE A 320 5.22 -10.19 6.99
N ASP A 321 4.74 -11.04 6.06
CA ASP A 321 3.32 -11.38 5.92
C ASP A 321 3.01 -12.82 6.32
N ARG A 322 3.98 -13.74 6.22
CA ARG A 322 3.79 -15.15 6.60
C ARG A 322 5.05 -15.83 7.16
N VAL A 323 4.86 -16.90 7.91
CA VAL A 323 5.86 -17.94 8.19
C VAL A 323 5.40 -19.26 7.59
N PHE A 324 6.33 -20.14 7.23
CA PHE A 324 6.02 -21.41 6.58
C PHE A 324 7.02 -22.51 6.90
N ILE A 325 6.54 -23.74 6.76
CA ILE A 325 7.31 -24.97 6.84
C ILE A 325 6.91 -25.87 5.66
N ASN A 326 7.89 -26.25 4.85
CA ASN A 326 7.68 -27.11 3.69
C ASN A 326 8.62 -28.31 3.76
N TYR A 327 8.10 -29.45 3.35
CA TYR A 327 8.83 -30.68 3.17
C TYR A 327 8.89 -31.00 1.67
N ASN A 328 10.09 -31.18 1.16
CA ASN A 328 10.35 -31.50 -0.23
C ASN A 328 10.94 -32.90 -0.35
N SER A 329 10.44 -33.64 -1.32
CA SER A 329 11.01 -34.90 -1.78
C SER A 329 11.55 -34.70 -3.18
N ILE A 330 12.87 -34.86 -3.33
CA ILE A 330 13.58 -34.71 -4.59
C ILE A 330 13.74 -36.09 -5.22
N SER A 331 13.27 -36.22 -6.46
CA SER A 331 13.46 -37.44 -7.25
C SER A 331 14.76 -37.35 -8.04
N SER A 332 15.84 -37.85 -7.42
CA SER A 332 17.20 -37.98 -7.96
C SER A 332 17.66 -39.44 -7.92
N GLU A 333 18.86 -39.73 -8.43
CA GLU A 333 19.46 -41.07 -8.33
C GLU A 333 19.60 -41.52 -6.88
N ILE A 334 20.01 -40.60 -6.00
CA ILE A 334 19.95 -40.73 -4.54
C ILE A 334 18.81 -39.84 -4.05
N PRO A 335 17.67 -40.39 -3.60
CA PRO A 335 16.56 -39.59 -3.11
C PRO A 335 16.99 -38.69 -1.96
N ALA A 336 16.60 -37.42 -2.04
CA ALA A 336 16.88 -36.43 -1.01
C ALA A 336 15.59 -35.86 -0.43
N LYS A 337 15.65 -35.52 0.86
CA LYS A 337 14.56 -34.91 1.61
C LYS A 337 15.02 -33.54 2.09
N GLU A 338 14.24 -32.51 1.83
CA GLU A 338 14.52 -31.17 2.34
C GLU A 338 13.40 -30.67 3.24
N LEU A 339 13.79 -30.13 4.39
CA LEU A 339 12.91 -29.34 5.25
C LEU A 339 13.24 -27.86 5.08
N ARG A 340 12.25 -27.07 4.67
CA ARG A 340 12.35 -25.61 4.53
C ARG A 340 11.56 -24.94 5.63
N ILE A 341 12.19 -24.02 6.34
CA ILE A 341 11.53 -23.15 7.32
C ILE A 341 11.83 -21.71 6.92
N GLY A 342 10.80 -20.88 6.77
CA GLY A 342 11.00 -19.54 6.25
C GLY A 342 9.91 -18.55 6.57
N PHE A 343 10.08 -17.35 6.02
CA PHE A 343 9.12 -16.27 6.09
C PHE A 343 8.94 -15.61 4.72
N GLY A 344 7.75 -15.06 4.51
CA GLY A 344 7.39 -14.28 3.33
C GLY A 344 7.40 -12.79 3.61
N ILE A 345 7.68 -12.02 2.57
CA ILE A 345 7.59 -10.57 2.55
C ILE A 345 6.75 -10.13 1.36
N VAL A 346 5.82 -9.19 1.58
CA VAL A 346 5.01 -8.57 0.54
C VAL A 346 5.17 -7.05 0.56
N PHE A 347 5.50 -6.49 -0.62
CA PHE A 347 5.67 -5.04 -0.82
C PHE A 347 4.41 -4.37 -1.36
#